data_AF-A0A8S9FEY1-F1
#
_entry.id   AF-A0A8S9FEY1-F1
#
_cell.length_a   1.000
_cell.length_b   1.000
_cell.length_c   1.000
_cell.angle_alpha   90.00
_cell.angle_beta   90.00
_cell.angle_gamma   90.00
#
_symmetry.space_group_name_H-M   'P 1'
#
loop_
_entity.id
_entity.type
_entity.pdbx_description
1 polymer ?
#
loop_
_entity_poly.entity_id
_entity_poly.type
_entity_poly.pdbx_seq_one_letter_code
_entity_poly.pdbx_strand_id
1 'polypeptide(L)'
;MFLKDKADLAYSKLADIPSLKCYLKPEACTFLWTQLEMSSFLNIKDDEDFCEKLATEENLVLLPGITQYHMHHLCIDQRSAQQY
;
A
#
# COMPACT_ATOMS: atom_id res chain seq x y z
N MET A 1 21.42 -7.25 4.35
CA MET A 1 20.72 -7.05 5.64
C MET A 1 19.69 -5.92 5.56
N PHE A 2 20.03 -4.76 5.00
CA PHE A 2 19.18 -3.56 4.91
C PHE A 2 17.74 -3.72 4.36
N LEU A 3 17.50 -4.62 3.40
CA LEU A 3 16.16 -4.80 2.81
C LEU A 3 15.19 -5.52 3.75
N LYS A 4 15.70 -6.45 4.58
CA LYS A 4 14.86 -7.22 5.49
C LYS A 4 14.32 -6.35 6.62
N ASP A 5 15.19 -5.54 7.24
CA ASP A 5 14.79 -4.64 8.32
C ASP A 5 13.79 -3.58 7.83
N LYS A 6 13.96 -3.07 6.61
CA LYS A 6 13.00 -2.15 5.98
C LYS A 6 11.67 -2.83 5.65
N ALA A 7 11.70 -4.06 5.16
CA ALA A 7 10.49 -4.84 4.92
C ALA A 7 9.74 -5.14 6.22
N ASP A 8 10.44 -5.51 7.29
CA ASP A 8 9.86 -5.75 8.62
C ASP A 8 9.22 -4.47 9.17
N LEU A 9 9.91 -3.33 9.07
CA LEU A 9 9.37 -2.03 9.51
C LEU A 9 8.13 -1.63 8.71
N ALA A 10 8.18 -1.70 7.38
CA ALA A 10 7.06 -1.32 6.54
C ALA A 10 5.87 -2.25 6.73
N TYR A 11 6.09 -3.56 6.87
CA TYR A 11 5.05 -4.53 7.18
C TYR A 11 4.37 -4.24 8.52
N SER A 12 5.15 -3.92 9.56
CA SER A 12 4.60 -3.54 10.87
C SER A 12 3.78 -2.25 10.79
N LYS A 13 4.31 -1.19 10.14
CA LYS A 13 3.59 0.08 10.00
C LYS A 13 2.29 -0.06 9.21
N LEU A 14 2.26 -0.93 8.20
CA LEU A 14 1.05 -1.20 7.43
C LEU A 14 0.00 -1.97 8.25
N ALA A 15 0.43 -2.86 9.15
CA ALA A 15 -0.48 -3.58 10.04
C ALA A 15 -1.21 -2.66 11.04
N ASP A 16 -0.63 -1.49 11.34
CA ASP A 16 -1.25 -0.48 12.20
C ASP A 16 -2.33 0.35 11.48
N ILE A 17 -2.47 0.22 10.16
CA ILE A 17 -3.46 0.95 9.35
C ILE A 17 -4.70 0.05 9.14
N PRO A 18 -5.84 0.32 9.79
CA PRO A 18 -6.98 -0.61 9.80
C PRO A 18 -7.60 -0.88 8.42
N SER A 19 -7.49 0.08 7.51
CA SER A 19 -8.03 -0.01 6.14
C SER A 19 -7.09 -0.70 5.16
N LEU A 20 -5.87 -1.06 5.59
CA LEU A 20 -4.89 -1.77 4.77
C LEU A 20 -4.59 -3.13 5.38
N LYS A 21 -4.49 -4.14 4.52
CA LYS A 21 -4.14 -5.49 4.96
C LYS A 21 -3.02 -6.07 4.12
N CYS A 22 -1.88 -6.29 4.75
CA CYS A 22 -0.73 -6.94 4.11
C CYS A 22 -0.67 -8.42 4.51
N TYR A 23 -0.99 -9.32 3.57
CA TYR A 23 -1.02 -10.76 3.83
C TYR A 23 0.36 -11.40 3.83
N LEU A 24 1.26 -10.86 3.02
CA LEU A 24 2.57 -11.45 2.76
C LEU A 24 3.64 -10.42 3.05
N LYS A 25 4.52 -10.77 3.99
CA LYS A 25 5.75 -10.02 4.17
C LYS A 25 6.71 -10.35 3.03
N PRO A 26 7.26 -9.35 2.32
CA PRO A 26 8.17 -9.63 1.22
C PRO A 26 9.50 -10.19 1.74
N GLU A 27 9.94 -11.31 1.16
CA GLU A 27 11.19 -11.96 1.55
C GLU A 27 12.39 -11.46 0.71
N ALA A 28 12.16 -10.98 -0.51
CA ALA A 28 13.22 -10.58 -1.44
C ALA A 28 12.80 -9.52 -2.49
N CYS A 29 12.00 -8.51 -2.12
CA CYS A 29 11.67 -7.39 -3.02
C CYS A 29 11.46 -6.06 -2.28
N THR A 30 11.43 -4.96 -3.04
CA THR A 30 11.22 -3.59 -2.54
C THR A 30 9.75 -3.15 -2.58
N PHE A 31 8.81 -4.07 -2.82
CA PHE A 31 7.40 -3.77 -3.00
C PHE A 31 6.55 -4.54 -2.00
N LEU A 32 5.56 -3.88 -1.40
CA LEU A 32 4.54 -4.52 -0.58
C LEU A 32 3.21 -4.49 -1.32
N TRP A 33 2.54 -5.64 -1.33
CA TRP A 33 1.16 -5.74 -1.80
C TRP A 33 0.23 -5.70 -0.59
N THR A 34 -0.71 -4.76 -0.60
CA THR A 34 -1.71 -4.61 0.45
C THR A 34 -3.10 -4.63 -0.15
N GLN A 35 -4.04 -5.29 0.50
CA GLN A 35 -5.46 -5.12 0.16
C GLN A 35 -5.97 -3.82 0.78
N LEU A 36 -6.76 -3.08 0.01
CA LEU A 36 -7.48 -1.89 0.46
C LEU A 36 -8.90 -2.27 0.86
N GLU A 37 -9.30 -1.97 2.09
CA GLU A 37 -10.65 -2.19 2.58
C GLU A 37 -11.54 -1.01 2.21
N MET A 38 -12.17 -1.09 1.05
CA MET A 38 -13.01 -0.03 0.49
C MET A 38 -14.19 0.37 1.39
N SER A 39 -14.72 -0.56 2.20
CA SER A 39 -15.82 -0.28 3.12
C SER A 39 -15.46 0.74 4.22
N SER A 40 -14.17 1.01 4.44
CA SER A 40 -13.69 2.00 5.41
C SER A 40 -13.77 3.44 4.88
N PHE A 41 -14.11 3.65 3.60
CA PHE A 41 -14.08 4.95 2.95
C PHE A 41 -15.46 5.34 2.39
N LEU A 42 -15.95 6.52 2.76
CA LEU A 42 -17.26 7.01 2.31
C LEU A 42 -17.23 7.62 0.90
N ASN A 43 -16.11 8.23 0.52
CA ASN A 43 -15.96 9.06 -0.68
C ASN A 43 -14.85 8.57 -1.62
N ILE A 44 -14.60 7.25 -1.63
CA ILE A 44 -13.58 6.64 -2.48
C ILE A 44 -14.26 5.57 -3.32
N LYS A 45 -14.20 5.73 -4.64
CA LYS A 45 -14.93 4.90 -5.60
C LYS A 45 -14.27 3.56 -5.86
N ASP A 46 -12.96 3.57 -6.06
CA ASP A 46 -12.12 2.42 -6.39
C ASP A 46 -10.68 2.70 -5.94
N ASP A 47 -9.79 1.73 -6.15
CA ASP A 47 -8.37 1.84 -5.79
C ASP A 47 -7.61 2.89 -6.61
N GLU A 48 -8.10 3.24 -7.81
CA GLU A 48 -7.55 4.33 -8.62
C GLU A 48 -7.88 5.70 -8.00
N ASP A 49 -9.14 5.94 -7.66
CA ASP A 49 -9.60 7.16 -6.96
C ASP A 49 -8.92 7.31 -5.59
N PHE A 50 -8.69 6.21 -4.87
CA PHE A 50 -7.88 6.21 -3.65
C PHE A 50 -6.46 6.72 -3.90
N CYS A 51 -5.78 6.16 -4.91
CA CYS A 51 -4.40 6.51 -5.22
C CYS A 51 -4.26 7.97 -5.68
N GLU A 52 -5.21 8.47 -6.48
CA GLU A 52 -5.20 9.86 -6.96
C GLU A 52 -5.36 10.86 -5.82
N LYS A 53 -6.33 10.62 -4.93
CA LYS A 53 -6.56 11.46 -3.74
C LYS A 53 -5.36 11.45 -2.81
N LEU A 54 -4.81 10.27 -2.53
CA LEU A 54 -3.64 10.13 -1.64
C LEU A 54 -2.39 10.83 -2.22
N ALA A 55 -2.18 10.74 -3.53
CA ALA A 55 -1.11 11.46 -4.21
C ALA A 55 -1.28 12.97 -4.13
N THR A 56 -2.53 13.46 -4.16
CA THR A 56 -2.84 14.89 -4.10
C THR A 56 -2.75 15.46 -2.67
N GLU A 57 -3.26 14.72 -1.68
CA GLU A 57 -3.38 15.16 -0.29
C GLU A 57 -2.07 14.99 0.50
N GLU A 58 -1.40 13.85 0.31
CA GLU A 58 -0.22 13.45 1.11
C GLU A 58 1.07 13.41 0.29
N ASN A 59 1.02 13.78 -0.99
CA ASN A 59 2.14 13.69 -1.94
C ASN A 59 2.77 12.28 -1.95
N LEU A 60 1.93 11.26 -1.77
CA LEU A 60 2.31 9.86 -1.71
C LEU A 60 1.71 9.12 -2.90
N VAL A 61 2.56 8.71 -3.83
CA VAL A 61 2.14 7.96 -5.02
C VAL A 61 2.16 6.47 -4.73
N LEU A 62 0.99 5.84 -4.84
CA LEU A 62 0.84 4.39 -4.83
C LEU A 62 0.44 3.89 -6.22
N LEU A 63 0.76 2.63 -6.50
CA LEU A 63 0.31 1.98 -7.72
C LEU A 63 -0.99 1.21 -7.41
N PRO A 64 -2.12 1.56 -8.08
CA PRO A 64 -3.35 0.79 -7.95
C PRO A 64 -3.17 -0.64 -8.47
N GLY A 65 -3.93 -1.57 -7.92
CA GLY A 65 -3.77 -3.00 -8.14
C GLY A 65 -4.40 -3.39 -9.46
N ILE A 66 -3.57 -3.64 -10.47
CA ILE A 66 -4.06 -4.13 -11.75
C ILE A 66 -4.50 -5.60 -11.57
N THR A 67 -5.79 -5.87 -11.37
CA THR A 67 -6.30 -7.25 -11.35
C THR A 67 -7.47 -7.44 -12.32
N GLN A 68 -7.35 -8.46 -13.19
CA GLN A 68 -8.46 -9.03 -13.98
C GLN A 68 -9.51 -9.77 -13.10
N TYR A 69 -9.34 -9.79 -11.77
CA TYR A 69 -10.04 -10.70 -10.86
C TYR A 69 -10.67 -10.03 -9.61
N HIS A 70 -10.95 -8.72 -9.65
CA HIS A 70 -11.72 -8.02 -8.60
C HIS A 70 -11.11 -8.11 -7.17
N MET A 71 -9.80 -8.07 -7.03
CA MET A 71 -9.16 -7.87 -5.73
C MET A 71 -8.43 -6.52 -5.74
N HIS A 72 -8.96 -5.55 -4.97
CA HIS A 72 -8.38 -4.21 -4.82
C HIS A 72 -7.08 -4.31 -4.01
N HIS A 73 -5.96 -4.34 -4.72
CA HIS A 73 -4.62 -4.34 -4.14
C HIS A 73 -3.96 -2.98 -4.36
N LEU A 74 -2.96 -2.65 -3.55
CA LEU A 74 -2.08 -1.51 -3.72
C LEU A 74 -0.64 -2.02 -3.67
N CYS A 75 0.22 -1.46 -4.52
CA CYS A 75 1.64 -1.71 -4.50
C CYS A 75 2.37 -0.49 -3.92
N ILE A 76 3.10 -0.72 -2.83
CA ILE A 76 3.85 0.30 -2.10
C ILE A 76 5.34 0.08 -2.38
N ASP A 77 5.99 1.03 -3.05
CA ASP A 77 7.44 1.02 -3.24
C ASP A 77 8.15 1.52 -1.97
N GLN A 78 9.01 0.67 -1.41
CA GLN A 78 9.74 0.94 -0.16
C GLN A 78 10.82 2.04 -0.29
N ARG A 79 11.14 2.51 -1.51
CA ARG A 79 12.06 3.63 -1.74
C ARG A 79 11.34 4.97 -1.57
N SER A 80 10.04 5.03 -1.87
CA SER A 80 9.20 6.22 -1.68
C SER A 80 8.98 6.56 -0.20
N ALA A 81 9.10 5.57 0.69
CA ALA A 81 9.03 5.77 2.15
C ALA A 81 10.30 6.43 2.75
N GLN A 82 11.24 6.92 1.94
CA GLN A 82 12.42 7.67 2.40
C GLN A 82 12.22 9.20 2.42
N GLN A 83 11.04 9.70 2.06
CA GLN A 83 10.72 11.13 2.11
C GLN A 83 9.92 11.57 3.35
N TYR A 84 9.61 10.66 4.29
CA TYR A 84 8.91 10.96 5.55
C TYR A 84 9.50 10.21 6.75
#